data_AF-A0AAP5C8P1-F1
#
_entry.id   AF-A0AAP5C8P1-F1
#
_cell.length_a   1.000
_cell.length_b   1.000
_cell.length_c   1.000
_cell.angle_alpha   90.00
_cell.angle_beta   90.00
_cell.angle_gamma   90.00
#
_symmetry.space_group_name_H-M   'P 1'
#
loop_
_entity.id
_entity.type
_entity.pdbx_description
1 polymer ?
#
loop_
_entity_poly.entity_id
_entity_poly.type
_entity_poly.pdbx_seq_one_letter_code
_entity_poly.pdbx_strand_id
1 'polypeptide(L)'
;MNEAKQSSLDDPIAIFSQAISELSARQSFNLPAKLRQQLRSMQTSCPICACDFSQQSSIVVAQIVPIEHGGPNDFSNCFLCCERCNRKRGTSDLLSLGEPFCSPTASPPVPSHGRALGFSPTDLVQRRLELLARSANHWTPHTRNSMKCTVLRHLAKRWAEPRFRAFAHHSSDLALIGFARRSGDAESLGVAKVLTKFQGASAALMDDDVSVYQVDPGRFLPLIWALIELNALVMPVRVPGKGAHAFGSEWQDFWPDHVRSVAALRSRLRSGHASNFGELARCPDASRVLSDRPDAVRKRRNSAARVERNRSQRLALYHQKRIEEASQDSAYAVLEARLLSLQPS
;
A
#
# COMPACT_ATOMS: atom_id res chain seq x y z
N MET A 1 16.45 13.52 45.61
CA MET A 1 16.16 12.15 45.10
C MET A 1 15.05 12.14 44.01
N ASN A 2 14.96 13.19 43.17
CA ASN A 2 13.93 13.32 42.11
C ASN A 2 14.49 13.68 40.73
N GLU A 3 15.82 13.80 40.55
CA GLU A 3 16.43 14.16 39.26
C GLU A 3 16.58 12.96 38.31
N ALA A 4 16.65 11.73 38.83
CA ALA A 4 16.87 10.53 38.03
C ALA A 4 15.62 10.06 37.24
N LYS A 5 14.41 10.52 37.59
CA LYS A 5 13.18 10.19 36.84
C LYS A 5 12.83 11.19 35.75
N GLN A 6 13.34 12.41 35.81
CA GLN A 6 13.13 13.43 34.77
C GLN A 6 14.04 13.19 33.55
N SER A 7 15.24 12.65 33.78
CA SER A 7 16.25 12.39 32.73
C SER A 7 15.84 11.37 31.67
N SER A 8 14.90 10.45 31.96
CA SER A 8 14.48 9.42 30.99
C SER A 8 13.41 9.91 30.01
N LEU A 9 12.75 11.05 30.30
CA LEU A 9 11.70 11.63 29.46
C LEU A 9 12.24 12.57 28.38
N ASP A 10 13.52 12.97 28.49
CA ASP A 10 14.20 13.86 27.54
C ASP A 10 15.21 13.12 26.63
N ASP A 11 15.43 11.82 26.81
CA ASP A 11 16.33 11.04 25.95
C ASP A 11 15.66 10.76 24.59
N PRO A 12 16.14 11.37 23.48
CA PRO A 12 15.55 11.18 22.16
C PRO A 12 15.58 9.72 21.69
N ILE A 13 16.56 8.91 22.13
CA ILE A 13 16.67 7.50 21.76
C ILE A 13 15.58 6.69 22.49
N ALA A 14 15.37 6.94 23.78
CA ALA A 14 14.31 6.29 24.56
C ALA A 14 12.92 6.64 23.99
N ILE A 15 12.66 7.92 23.68
CA ILE A 15 11.40 8.36 23.08
C ILE A 15 11.17 7.69 21.71
N PHE A 16 12.20 7.66 20.87
CA PHE A 16 12.14 7.01 19.57
C PHE A 16 11.87 5.50 19.70
N SER A 17 12.54 4.81 20.63
CA SER A 17 12.32 3.40 20.92
C SER A 17 10.89 3.12 21.41
N GLN A 18 10.37 3.95 22.32
CA GLN A 18 8.98 3.84 22.78
C GLN A 18 7.98 4.03 21.64
N ALA A 19 8.18 5.04 20.79
CA ALA A 19 7.32 5.29 19.64
C ALA A 19 7.36 4.11 18.65
N ILE A 20 8.51 3.47 18.46
CA ILE A 20 8.62 2.24 17.65
C ILE A 20 7.76 1.13 18.25
N SER A 21 7.83 0.90 19.55
CA SER A 21 7.04 -0.14 20.24
C SER A 21 5.54 0.12 20.09
N GLU A 22 5.09 1.36 20.25
CA GLU A 22 3.69 1.76 20.08
C GLU A 22 3.22 1.56 18.63
N LEU A 23 3.99 2.03 17.65
CA LEU A 23 3.66 1.87 16.23
C LEU A 23 3.79 0.41 15.75
N SER A 24 4.54 -0.42 16.50
CA SER A 24 4.72 -1.84 16.23
C SER A 24 3.70 -2.74 16.91
N ALA A 25 2.84 -2.18 17.75
CA ALA A 25 1.69 -2.89 18.28
C ALA A 25 0.83 -3.43 17.13
N ARG A 26 0.37 -4.68 17.27
CA ARG A 26 -0.44 -5.34 16.24
C ARG A 26 -1.73 -4.56 16.03
N GLN A 27 -2.05 -4.28 14.77
CA GLN A 27 -3.33 -3.67 14.45
C GLN A 27 -4.39 -4.76 14.39
N SER A 28 -5.46 -4.60 15.17
CA SER A 28 -6.59 -5.51 15.11
C SER A 28 -7.35 -5.28 13.81
N PHE A 29 -7.32 -6.26 12.92
CA PHE A 29 -8.20 -6.29 11.76
C PHE A 29 -9.43 -7.13 12.06
N ASN A 30 -10.62 -6.55 11.88
CA ASN A 30 -11.88 -7.28 12.01
C ASN A 30 -12.62 -7.30 10.67
N LEU A 31 -12.70 -8.49 10.07
CA LEU A 31 -13.50 -8.72 8.88
C LEU A 31 -14.97 -8.96 9.29
N PRO A 32 -15.95 -8.21 8.73
CA PRO A 32 -17.36 -8.42 9.01
C PRO A 32 -17.80 -9.88 8.85
N ALA A 33 -18.69 -10.36 9.72
CA ALA A 33 -19.08 -11.78 9.79
C ALA A 33 -19.54 -12.35 8.44
N LYS A 34 -20.32 -11.59 7.67
CA LYS A 34 -20.77 -11.99 6.32
C LYS A 34 -19.61 -12.22 5.35
N LEU A 35 -18.62 -11.32 5.35
CA LEU A 35 -17.43 -11.46 4.51
C LEU A 35 -16.53 -12.60 4.99
N ARG A 36 -16.43 -12.81 6.31
CA ARG A 36 -15.71 -13.97 6.86
C ARG A 36 -16.36 -15.30 6.44
N GLN A 37 -17.69 -15.38 6.43
CA GLN A 37 -18.42 -16.56 5.94
C GLN A 37 -18.20 -16.77 4.44
N GLN A 38 -18.24 -15.70 3.64
CA GLN A 38 -17.90 -15.76 2.23
C GLN A 38 -16.46 -16.24 1.99
N LEU A 39 -15.50 -15.80 2.80
CA LEU A 39 -14.12 -16.28 2.70
C LEU A 39 -14.01 -17.77 3.03
N ARG A 40 -14.76 -18.24 4.04
CA ARG A 40 -14.85 -19.67 4.38
C ARG A 40 -15.46 -20.52 3.27
N SER A 41 -16.44 -20.02 2.53
CA SER A 41 -17.03 -20.80 1.42
C SER A 41 -16.12 -20.90 0.20
N MET A 42 -15.11 -20.02 0.07
CA MET A 42 -14.19 -20.01 -1.06
C MET A 42 -12.90 -20.79 -0.82
N GLN A 43 -12.63 -21.22 0.41
CA GLN A 43 -11.35 -21.81 0.78
C GLN A 43 -11.54 -23.01 1.71
N THR A 44 -11.03 -24.17 1.28
CA THR A 44 -11.20 -25.44 2.00
C THR A 44 -9.95 -25.87 2.77
N SER A 45 -8.78 -25.33 2.43
CA SER A 45 -7.52 -25.69 3.08
C SER A 45 -6.64 -24.47 3.36
N CYS A 46 -5.68 -24.62 4.28
CA CYS A 46 -4.71 -23.60 4.58
C CYS A 46 -3.68 -23.48 3.44
N PRO A 47 -3.42 -22.29 2.90
CA PRO A 47 -2.54 -22.14 1.74
C PRO A 47 -1.06 -22.16 2.11
N ILE A 48 -0.74 -22.12 3.41
CA ILE A 48 0.63 -22.15 3.94
C ILE A 48 1.07 -23.58 4.21
N CYS A 49 0.19 -24.44 4.75
CA CYS A 49 0.53 -25.82 5.14
C CYS A 49 -0.30 -26.91 4.45
N ALA A 50 -1.20 -26.53 3.53
CA ALA A 50 -2.13 -27.41 2.83
C ALA A 50 -3.13 -28.20 3.71
N CYS A 51 -3.18 -27.97 5.02
CA CYS A 51 -4.10 -28.65 5.93
C CYS A 51 -5.57 -28.29 5.64
N ASP A 52 -6.44 -29.29 5.56
CA ASP A 52 -7.88 -29.13 5.40
C ASP A 52 -8.49 -28.44 6.62
N PHE A 53 -9.34 -27.45 6.38
CA PHE A 53 -10.08 -26.73 7.41
C PHE A 53 -11.17 -27.57 8.09
N SER A 54 -11.66 -28.64 7.46
CA SER A 54 -12.56 -29.59 8.12
C SER A 54 -11.92 -30.26 9.35
N GLN A 55 -10.60 -30.35 9.37
CA GLN A 55 -9.79 -31.00 10.42
C GLN A 55 -9.18 -29.99 11.41
N GLN A 56 -9.48 -28.70 11.29
CA GLN A 56 -8.91 -27.64 12.12
C GLN A 56 -9.97 -26.93 12.95
N SER A 57 -9.74 -26.86 14.26
CA SER A 57 -10.62 -26.15 15.20
C SER A 57 -10.44 -24.63 15.18
N SER A 58 -9.25 -24.14 14.79
CA SER A 58 -8.91 -22.71 14.83
C SER A 58 -8.44 -22.18 13.48
N ILE A 59 -9.35 -21.49 12.79
CA ILE A 59 -9.13 -20.84 11.50
C ILE A 59 -9.25 -19.33 11.69
N VAL A 60 -8.21 -18.61 11.26
CA VAL A 60 -8.13 -17.16 11.39
C VAL A 60 -8.08 -16.48 10.04
N VAL A 61 -8.48 -15.21 10.00
CA VAL A 61 -8.31 -14.35 8.83
C VAL A 61 -6.92 -13.72 8.92
N ALA A 62 -6.13 -13.89 7.87
CA ALA A 62 -4.81 -13.29 7.72
C ALA A 62 -4.79 -12.36 6.51
N GLN A 63 -3.82 -11.44 6.48
CA GLN A 63 -3.65 -10.47 5.40
C GLN A 63 -2.57 -10.93 4.42
N ILE A 64 -2.78 -10.78 3.11
CA ILE A 64 -1.75 -11.09 2.09
C ILE A 64 -0.56 -10.13 2.27
N VAL A 65 -0.83 -8.82 2.30
CA VAL A 65 0.11 -7.78 2.71
C VAL A 65 -0.30 -7.28 4.10
N PRO A 66 0.53 -7.41 5.15
CA PRO A 66 0.20 -6.90 6.48
C PRO A 66 -0.18 -5.42 6.45
N ILE A 67 -1.20 -5.03 7.23
CA ILE A 67 -1.68 -3.64 7.29
C ILE A 67 -0.60 -2.74 7.89
N GLU A 68 0.16 -3.28 8.85
CA GLU A 68 1.33 -2.65 9.45
C GLU A 68 2.39 -2.29 8.41
N HIS A 69 2.43 -3.01 7.28
CA HIS A 69 3.35 -2.79 6.17
C HIS A 69 2.69 -1.99 5.03
N GLY A 70 1.54 -1.36 5.29
CA GLY A 70 0.85 -0.51 4.34
C GLY A 70 -0.14 -1.23 3.42
N GLY A 71 -0.43 -2.50 3.70
CA GLY A 71 -1.44 -3.28 2.99
C GLY A 71 -2.86 -2.69 3.12
N PRO A 72 -3.73 -2.84 2.11
CA PRO A 72 -5.07 -2.28 2.16
C PRO A 72 -5.94 -3.02 3.19
N ASN A 73 -6.82 -2.26 3.84
CA ASN A 73 -7.73 -2.75 4.87
C ASN A 73 -9.08 -3.18 4.24
N ASP A 74 -9.04 -4.08 3.26
CA ASP A 74 -10.23 -4.55 2.54
C ASP A 74 -10.22 -6.07 2.32
N PHE A 75 -11.36 -6.59 1.88
CA PHE A 75 -11.57 -8.03 1.67
C PHE A 75 -10.57 -8.66 0.67
N SER A 76 -10.08 -7.89 -0.31
CA SER A 76 -9.16 -8.41 -1.32
C SER A 76 -7.79 -8.77 -0.75
N ASN A 77 -7.44 -8.19 0.39
CA ASN A 77 -6.22 -8.48 1.14
C ASN A 77 -6.38 -9.66 2.12
N CYS A 78 -7.53 -10.34 2.15
CA CYS A 78 -7.81 -11.36 3.15
C CYS A 78 -7.70 -12.79 2.60
N PHE A 79 -7.19 -13.70 3.42
CA PHE A 79 -7.27 -15.15 3.21
C PHE A 79 -7.42 -15.88 4.55
N LEU A 80 -7.82 -17.15 4.53
CA LEU A 80 -7.88 -17.96 5.76
C LEU A 80 -6.59 -18.76 5.95
N CYS A 81 -6.16 -18.92 7.19
CA CYS A 81 -5.10 -19.87 7.49
C CYS A 81 -5.27 -20.48 8.88
N CYS A 82 -4.53 -21.56 9.11
CA CYS A 82 -4.47 -22.21 10.40
C CYS A 82 -3.86 -21.26 11.43
N GLU A 83 -4.35 -21.25 12.68
CA GLU A 83 -3.81 -20.36 13.71
C GLU A 83 -2.30 -20.55 13.92
N ARG A 84 -1.82 -21.80 13.87
CA ARG A 84 -0.39 -22.14 13.94
C ARG A 84 0.41 -21.44 12.82
N CYS A 85 -0.12 -21.44 11.61
CA CYS A 85 0.47 -20.86 10.41
C CYS A 85 0.54 -19.33 10.56
N ASN A 86 -0.57 -18.72 10.99
CA ASN A 86 -0.64 -17.29 11.26
C ASN A 86 0.33 -16.85 12.36
N ARG A 87 0.43 -17.64 13.43
CA ARG A 87 1.34 -17.36 14.56
C ARG A 87 2.80 -17.45 14.13
N LYS A 88 3.17 -18.48 13.36
CA LYS A 88 4.53 -18.65 12.83
C LYS A 88 4.90 -17.51 11.88
N ARG A 89 3.99 -17.13 10.98
CA ARG A 89 4.19 -16.04 10.04
C ARG A 89 4.31 -14.68 10.75
N GLY A 90 3.46 -14.42 11.74
CA GLY A 90 3.37 -13.11 12.37
C GLY A 90 3.03 -12.03 11.34
N THR A 91 3.86 -10.99 11.27
CA THR A 91 3.75 -9.89 10.31
C THR A 91 4.67 -10.08 9.10
N SER A 92 5.26 -11.27 8.92
CA SER A 92 6.14 -11.53 7.77
C SER A 92 5.37 -11.49 6.45
N ASP A 93 6.07 -11.04 5.41
CA ASP A 93 5.58 -11.09 4.04
C ASP A 93 5.39 -12.55 3.59
N LEU A 94 4.57 -12.79 2.57
CA LEU A 94 4.38 -14.12 2.01
C LEU A 94 5.66 -14.69 1.40
N LEU A 95 6.49 -13.84 0.78
CA LEU A 95 7.76 -14.27 0.20
C LEU A 95 8.71 -14.84 1.26
N SER A 96 8.55 -14.46 2.53
CA SER A 96 9.37 -14.98 3.63
C SER A 96 8.96 -16.39 4.10
N LEU A 97 7.94 -17.01 3.49
CA LEU A 97 7.42 -18.33 3.89
C LEU A 97 8.12 -19.51 3.18
N GLY A 98 9.17 -19.23 2.41
CA GLY A 98 10.03 -20.22 1.77
C GLY A 98 9.59 -20.62 0.36
N GLU A 99 10.18 -21.71 -0.15
CA GLU A 99 10.09 -22.17 -1.54
C GLU A 99 8.72 -22.08 -2.21
N PRO A 100 7.59 -22.49 -1.58
CA PRO A 100 6.27 -22.43 -2.23
C PRO A 100 5.86 -21.00 -2.64
N PHE A 101 6.42 -19.98 -2.00
CA PHE A 101 6.14 -18.57 -2.24
C PHE A 101 7.28 -17.83 -2.95
N CYS A 102 8.52 -18.35 -2.92
CA CYS A 102 9.68 -17.77 -3.60
C CYS A 102 9.81 -18.22 -5.06
N SER A 103 9.50 -19.49 -5.32
CA SER A 103 9.61 -20.12 -6.63
C SER A 103 8.40 -21.05 -6.81
N PRO A 104 7.29 -20.57 -7.38
CA PRO A 104 6.14 -21.42 -7.65
C PRO A 104 6.50 -22.42 -8.77
N THR A 105 7.21 -23.48 -8.39
CA THR A 105 7.68 -24.56 -9.27
C THR A 105 6.58 -25.54 -9.63
N ALA A 106 5.43 -25.46 -8.97
CA ALA A 106 4.26 -26.27 -9.24
C ALA A 106 3.24 -25.48 -10.06
N SER A 107 2.88 -26.02 -11.24
CA SER A 107 1.66 -25.63 -11.93
C SER A 107 0.48 -25.74 -10.94
N PRO A 108 -0.38 -24.72 -10.84
CA PRO A 108 -1.51 -24.77 -9.91
C PRO A 108 -2.36 -26.00 -10.23
N PRO A 109 -2.79 -26.80 -9.23
CA PRO A 109 -3.70 -27.90 -9.49
C PRO A 109 -4.96 -27.33 -10.16
N VAL A 110 -5.31 -27.90 -11.32
CA VAL A 110 -6.49 -27.49 -12.09
C VAL A 110 -7.71 -27.68 -11.19
N PRO A 111 -8.50 -26.62 -10.91
CA PRO A 111 -9.68 -26.76 -10.07
C PRO A 111 -10.66 -27.71 -10.77
N SER A 112 -11.08 -28.77 -10.09
CA SER A 112 -11.99 -29.77 -10.66
C SER A 112 -13.37 -29.19 -11.01
N HIS A 113 -13.76 -28.03 -10.47
CA HIS A 113 -15.02 -27.36 -10.84
C HIS A 113 -14.88 -25.82 -10.76
N GLY A 114 -15.48 -25.12 -11.73
CA GLY A 114 -15.20 -23.74 -12.09
C GLY A 114 -15.37 -22.66 -10.99
N ARG A 115 -14.68 -21.53 -11.24
CA ARG A 115 -14.69 -20.26 -10.48
C ARG A 115 -14.20 -20.33 -9.03
N ALA A 116 -13.08 -20.98 -8.77
CA ALA A 116 -12.31 -20.72 -7.55
C ALA A 116 -11.37 -19.53 -7.78
N LEU A 117 -11.58 -18.45 -7.01
CA LEU A 117 -10.54 -17.48 -6.69
C LEU A 117 -9.43 -18.26 -5.96
N GLY A 118 -8.45 -18.80 -6.70
CA GLY A 118 -7.46 -19.72 -6.15
C GLY A 118 -6.71 -19.12 -4.95
N PHE A 119 -6.49 -19.93 -3.91
CA PHE A 119 -5.70 -19.59 -2.74
C PHE A 119 -4.41 -20.39 -2.71
N SER A 120 -3.94 -20.91 -3.85
CA SER A 120 -2.62 -21.55 -3.90
C SER A 120 -1.51 -20.53 -3.56
N PRO A 121 -0.31 -20.98 -3.14
CA PRO A 121 0.82 -20.09 -2.94
C PRO A 121 1.06 -19.15 -4.13
N THR A 122 1.00 -19.68 -5.36
CA THR A 122 1.12 -18.91 -6.60
C THR A 122 0.04 -17.82 -6.73
N ASP A 123 -1.22 -18.16 -6.45
CA ASP A 123 -2.31 -17.18 -6.51
C ASP A 123 -2.14 -16.07 -5.47
N LEU A 124 -1.69 -16.41 -4.27
CA LEU A 124 -1.45 -15.44 -3.22
C LEU A 124 -0.27 -14.52 -3.53
N VAL A 125 0.80 -15.03 -4.14
CA VAL A 125 1.92 -14.21 -4.64
C VAL A 125 1.46 -13.26 -5.76
N GLN A 126 0.63 -13.75 -6.68
CA GLN A 126 0.07 -12.90 -7.74
C GLN A 126 -0.81 -11.79 -7.15
N ARG A 127 -1.72 -12.13 -6.24
CA ARG A 127 -2.56 -11.13 -5.54
C ARG A 127 -1.73 -10.16 -4.71
N ARG A 128 -0.63 -10.62 -4.10
CA ARG A 128 0.30 -9.75 -3.38
C ARG A 128 0.80 -8.62 -4.27
N LEU A 129 1.21 -8.89 -5.50
CA LEU A 129 1.66 -7.86 -6.45
C LEU A 129 0.56 -6.84 -6.78
N GLU A 130 -0.68 -7.31 -6.99
CA GLU A 130 -1.83 -6.44 -7.23
C GLU A 130 -2.15 -5.54 -6.03
N LEU A 131 -2.05 -6.09 -4.82
CA LEU A 131 -2.27 -5.37 -3.58
C LEU A 131 -1.15 -4.36 -3.31
N LEU A 132 0.11 -4.71 -3.59
CA LEU A 132 1.25 -3.80 -3.46
C LEU A 132 1.09 -2.57 -4.36
N ALA A 133 0.53 -2.71 -5.57
CA ALA A 133 0.23 -1.58 -6.45
C ALA A 133 -0.79 -0.58 -5.86
N ARG A 134 -1.59 -1.00 -4.87
CA ARG A 134 -2.60 -0.18 -4.19
C ARG A 134 -2.28 0.10 -2.72
N SER A 135 -1.20 -0.48 -2.20
CA SER A 135 -0.70 -0.29 -0.84
C SER A 135 -0.01 1.06 -0.70
N ALA A 136 0.29 1.45 0.54
CA ALA A 136 1.20 2.57 0.79
C ALA A 136 2.54 2.29 0.11
N ASN A 137 3.09 3.18 -0.71
CA ASN A 137 4.42 3.03 -1.28
C ASN A 137 5.16 4.36 -1.27
N HIS A 138 6.48 4.28 -1.14
CA HIS A 138 7.40 5.40 -1.33
C HIS A 138 7.48 5.78 -2.80
N TRP A 139 7.96 7.00 -3.03
CA TRP A 139 8.23 7.50 -4.38
C TRP A 139 9.27 6.64 -5.11
N THR A 140 9.28 6.78 -6.43
CA THR A 140 10.30 6.20 -7.31
C THR A 140 11.17 7.34 -7.85
N PRO A 141 12.41 7.09 -8.28
CA PRO A 141 13.29 8.09 -8.90
C PRO A 141 12.78 8.62 -10.27
N HIS A 142 11.56 8.26 -10.65
CA HIS A 142 10.95 8.59 -11.93
C HIS A 142 10.06 9.82 -11.82
N THR A 143 10.05 10.61 -12.89
CA THR A 143 9.25 11.84 -12.96
C THR A 143 7.87 11.56 -13.53
N ARG A 144 6.98 12.55 -13.48
CA ARG A 144 5.66 12.48 -14.14
C ARG A 144 5.71 12.18 -15.64
N ASN A 145 6.85 12.41 -16.29
CA ASN A 145 7.05 12.20 -17.72
C ASN A 145 7.62 10.81 -18.03
N SER A 146 8.06 10.06 -17.01
CA SER A 146 8.58 8.72 -17.19
C SER A 146 7.47 7.77 -17.70
N MET A 147 7.83 6.88 -18.61
CA MET A 147 6.88 5.90 -19.14
C MET A 147 6.38 4.98 -18.03
N LYS A 148 5.08 4.68 -18.03
CA LYS A 148 4.44 3.78 -17.05
C LYS A 148 5.19 2.44 -16.91
N CYS A 149 5.63 1.86 -18.02
CA CYS A 149 6.37 0.59 -18.01
C CYS A 149 7.71 0.67 -17.26
N THR A 150 8.36 1.84 -17.27
CA THR A 150 9.63 2.06 -16.55
C THR A 150 9.38 2.11 -15.05
N VAL A 151 8.36 2.86 -14.63
CA VAL A 151 7.94 2.94 -13.22
C VAL A 151 7.52 1.56 -12.69
N LEU A 152 6.74 0.81 -13.46
CA LEU A 152 6.34 -0.54 -13.08
C LEU A 152 7.52 -1.51 -12.99
N ARG A 153 8.52 -1.40 -13.88
CA ARG A 153 9.72 -2.22 -13.81
C ARG A 153 10.53 -1.91 -12.55
N HIS A 154 10.63 -0.64 -12.16
CA HIS A 154 11.28 -0.24 -10.90
C HIS A 154 10.55 -0.83 -9.70
N LEU A 155 9.22 -0.65 -9.64
CA LEU A 155 8.41 -1.19 -8.56
C LEU A 155 8.46 -2.72 -8.50
N ALA A 156 8.49 -3.40 -9.64
CA ALA A 156 8.62 -4.85 -9.71
C ALA A 156 9.94 -5.34 -9.08
N LYS A 157 11.04 -4.59 -9.22
CA LYS A 157 12.31 -4.92 -8.54
C LYS A 157 12.16 -4.85 -7.02
N ARG A 158 11.56 -3.78 -6.49
CA ARG A 158 11.28 -3.66 -5.05
C ARG A 158 10.35 -4.78 -4.58
N TRP A 159 9.26 -5.01 -5.31
CA TRP A 159 8.24 -5.99 -4.92
C TRP A 159 8.69 -7.46 -5.07
N ALA A 160 9.83 -7.71 -5.71
CA ALA A 160 10.48 -9.02 -5.70
C ALA A 160 11.03 -9.37 -4.32
N GLU A 161 11.30 -8.38 -3.47
CA GLU A 161 11.80 -8.57 -2.11
C GLU A 161 10.64 -8.70 -1.10
N PRO A 162 10.83 -9.42 0.02
CA PRO A 162 9.89 -9.42 1.13
C PRO A 162 9.70 -8.01 1.69
N ARG A 163 8.45 -7.65 1.99
CA ARG A 163 8.14 -6.33 2.50
C ARG A 163 8.30 -6.27 4.02
N PHE A 164 9.07 -5.30 4.48
CA PHE A 164 9.26 -5.02 5.91
C PHE A 164 9.03 -3.54 6.22
N ARG A 165 9.08 -3.17 7.51
CA ARG A 165 8.89 -1.82 8.01
C ARG A 165 10.16 -1.35 8.71
N ALA A 166 10.53 -0.10 8.47
CA ALA A 166 11.58 0.58 9.22
C ALA A 166 11.01 1.86 9.82
N PHE A 167 11.61 2.34 10.89
CA PHE A 167 11.24 3.58 11.53
C PHE A 167 12.40 4.55 11.41
N ALA A 168 12.10 5.83 11.18
CA ALA A 168 13.16 6.80 10.96
C ALA A 168 12.81 8.18 11.52
N HIS A 169 13.81 8.85 12.05
CA HIS A 169 13.75 10.24 12.49
C HIS A 169 14.90 11.02 11.88
N HIS A 170 14.63 12.25 11.47
CA HIS A 170 15.64 13.16 10.91
C HIS A 170 15.37 14.60 11.34
N SER A 171 16.35 15.17 12.03
CA SER A 171 16.49 16.61 12.33
C SER A 171 17.83 17.11 11.80
N SER A 172 18.13 18.39 12.00
CA SER A 172 19.43 18.98 11.61
C SER A 172 20.63 18.35 12.31
N ASP A 173 20.43 17.79 13.50
CA ASP A 173 21.47 17.33 14.42
C ASP A 173 21.35 15.85 14.81
N LEU A 174 20.25 15.19 14.44
CA LEU A 174 19.96 13.82 14.83
C LEU A 174 19.31 13.04 13.69
N ALA A 175 19.87 11.88 13.39
CA ALA A 175 19.29 10.93 12.46
C ALA A 175 19.25 9.54 13.10
N LEU A 176 18.04 8.96 13.21
CA LEU A 176 17.83 7.67 13.83
C LEU A 176 17.11 6.73 12.87
N ILE A 177 17.49 5.46 12.91
CA ILE A 177 16.81 4.36 12.21
C ILE A 177 16.53 3.26 13.20
N GLY A 178 15.30 2.76 13.19
CA GLY A 178 14.88 1.72 14.10
C GLY A 178 14.13 0.57 13.42
N PHE A 179 14.26 -0.60 14.02
CA PHE A 179 13.59 -1.82 13.60
C PHE A 179 12.97 -2.48 14.82
N ALA A 180 11.69 -2.84 14.71
CA ALA A 180 11.03 -3.68 15.70
C ALA A 180 11.06 -5.15 15.26
N ARG A 181 11.00 -6.07 16.23
CA ARG A 181 10.92 -7.52 15.99
C ARG A 181 9.73 -7.91 15.11
N ARG A 182 8.63 -7.14 15.17
CA ARG A 182 7.39 -7.37 14.39
C ARG A 182 7.32 -6.55 13.11
N SER A 183 8.45 -6.04 12.62
CA SER A 183 8.47 -5.22 11.40
C SER A 183 8.73 -6.00 10.11
N GLY A 184 8.79 -7.33 10.14
CA GLY A 184 9.10 -8.13 8.96
C GLY A 184 9.64 -9.49 9.35
N ASP A 185 10.10 -10.24 8.37
CA ASP A 185 10.84 -11.48 8.62
C ASP A 185 12.26 -11.20 9.09
N ALA A 186 12.84 -12.20 9.76
CA ALA A 186 14.14 -12.08 10.40
C ALA A 186 15.28 -11.85 9.40
N GLU A 187 15.19 -12.41 8.19
CA GLU A 187 16.23 -12.31 7.17
C GLU A 187 16.28 -10.89 6.57
N SER A 188 15.14 -10.36 6.13
CA SER A 188 15.02 -8.99 5.63
C SER A 188 15.46 -7.96 6.67
N LEU A 189 15.04 -8.15 7.93
CA LEU A 189 15.48 -7.29 9.03
C LEU A 189 16.98 -7.43 9.31
N GLY A 190 17.54 -8.63 9.18
CA GLY A 190 18.97 -8.89 9.29
C GLY A 190 19.77 -8.13 8.22
N VAL A 191 19.37 -8.26 6.96
CA VAL A 191 19.97 -7.53 5.82
C VAL A 191 19.87 -6.02 6.03
N ALA A 192 18.71 -5.51 6.44
CA ALA A 192 18.51 -4.09 6.71
C ALA A 192 19.42 -3.55 7.83
N LYS A 193 19.59 -4.31 8.91
CA LYS A 193 20.50 -3.97 10.02
C LYS A 193 21.96 -3.98 9.58
N VAL A 194 22.38 -4.96 8.77
CA VAL A 194 23.74 -5.03 8.22
C VAL A 194 24.00 -3.83 7.30
N LEU A 195 23.08 -3.52 6.38
CA LEU A 195 23.16 -2.36 5.52
C LEU A 195 23.30 -1.06 6.33
N THR A 196 22.50 -0.92 7.38
CA THR A 196 22.54 0.24 8.30
C THR A 196 23.93 0.39 8.94
N LYS A 197 24.49 -0.71 9.46
CA LYS A 197 25.85 -0.72 10.03
C LYS A 197 26.93 -0.43 8.98
N PHE A 198 26.81 -1.00 7.77
CA PHE A 198 27.77 -0.80 6.69
C PHE A 198 27.83 0.67 6.24
N GLN A 199 26.72 1.40 6.33
CA GLN A 199 26.68 2.84 6.10
C GLN A 199 27.29 3.67 7.24
N GLY A 200 27.85 3.04 8.26
CA GLY A 200 28.56 3.68 9.37
C GLY A 200 27.65 4.06 10.55
N ALA A 201 26.45 3.51 10.63
CA ALA A 201 25.56 3.77 11.77
C ALA A 201 26.08 3.09 13.05
N SER A 202 26.02 3.80 14.17
CA SER A 202 26.34 3.26 15.50
C SER A 202 25.09 2.67 16.14
N ALA A 203 25.27 1.55 16.86
CA ALA A 203 24.19 1.00 17.68
C ALA A 203 23.93 1.94 18.87
N ALA A 204 22.72 2.50 18.94
CA ALA A 204 22.32 3.43 20.00
C ALA A 204 21.54 2.72 21.10
N LEU A 205 20.65 1.78 20.73
CA LEU A 205 19.91 0.93 21.65
C LEU A 205 19.67 -0.43 21.01
N MET A 206 19.93 -1.50 21.74
CA MET A 206 19.69 -2.88 21.31
C MET A 206 18.91 -3.60 22.41
N ASP A 207 17.62 -3.77 22.18
CA ASP A 207 16.70 -4.54 23.02
C ASP A 207 16.15 -5.73 22.23
N ASP A 208 15.54 -6.70 22.90
CA ASP A 208 15.01 -7.92 22.31
C ASP A 208 13.91 -7.63 21.28
N ASP A 209 13.13 -6.58 21.52
CA ASP A 209 12.00 -6.19 20.67
C ASP A 209 12.29 -5.00 19.74
N VAL A 210 13.28 -4.15 20.06
CA VAL A 210 13.60 -2.94 19.29
C VAL A 210 15.11 -2.74 19.17
N SER A 211 15.58 -2.44 17.97
CA SER A 211 16.96 -2.00 17.71
C SER A 211 16.95 -0.61 17.09
N VAL A 212 17.72 0.32 17.66
CA VAL A 212 17.89 1.71 17.21
C VAL A 212 19.35 1.96 16.85
N TYR A 213 19.55 2.58 15.70
CA TYR A 213 20.84 3.00 15.18
C TYR A 213 20.85 4.51 15.01
N GLN A 214 21.96 5.13 15.41
CA GLN A 214 22.24 6.52 15.11
C GLN A 214 23.08 6.59 13.85
N VAL A 215 22.66 7.43 12.92
CA VAL A 215 23.31 7.62 11.62
C VAL A 215 23.82 9.05 11.55
N ASP A 216 24.92 9.25 10.85
CA ASP A 216 25.31 10.60 10.44
C ASP A 216 24.19 11.24 9.58
N PRO A 217 23.71 12.47 9.89
CA PRO A 217 22.66 13.11 9.11
C PRO A 217 22.96 13.22 7.61
N GLY A 218 24.23 13.39 7.23
CA GLY A 218 24.65 13.42 5.82
C GLY A 218 24.50 12.08 5.09
N ARG A 219 24.47 10.97 5.83
CA ARG A 219 24.27 9.61 5.29
C ARG A 219 22.84 9.09 5.43
N PHE A 220 21.96 9.84 6.08
CA PHE A 220 20.59 9.42 6.37
C PHE A 220 19.79 9.16 5.10
N LEU A 221 19.70 10.13 4.18
CA LEU A 221 18.89 10.00 2.97
C LEU A 221 19.35 8.84 2.06
N PRO A 222 20.64 8.66 1.75
CA PRO A 222 21.10 7.49 0.99
C PRO A 222 20.69 6.16 1.63
N LEU A 223 20.80 6.04 2.95
CA LEU A 223 20.43 4.82 3.67
C LEU A 223 18.92 4.58 3.65
N ILE A 224 18.11 5.61 3.85
CA ILE A 224 16.64 5.51 3.77
C ILE A 224 16.21 5.02 2.39
N TRP A 225 16.77 5.58 1.32
CA TRP A 225 16.46 5.14 -0.04
C TRP A 225 16.96 3.72 -0.31
N ALA A 226 18.13 3.33 0.20
CA ALA A 226 18.58 1.94 0.08
C ALA A 226 17.63 0.96 0.78
N LEU A 227 17.10 1.30 1.97
CA LEU A 227 16.07 0.51 2.64
C LEU A 227 14.77 0.44 1.83
N ILE A 228 14.34 1.56 1.26
CA ILE A 228 13.15 1.61 0.38
C ILE A 228 13.33 0.71 -0.85
N GLU A 229 14.54 0.69 -1.45
CA GLU A 229 14.83 -0.20 -2.57
C GLU A 229 14.81 -1.69 -2.16
N LEU A 230 15.11 -2.00 -0.89
CA LEU A 230 14.89 -3.33 -0.28
C LEU A 230 13.42 -3.57 0.13
N ASN A 231 12.47 -2.80 -0.41
CA ASN A 231 11.03 -2.91 -0.12
C ASN A 231 10.64 -2.57 1.33
N ALA A 232 11.43 -1.73 2.03
CA ALA A 232 11.02 -1.19 3.32
C ALA A 232 9.88 -0.16 3.17
N LEU A 233 8.83 -0.30 3.97
CA LEU A 233 7.96 0.82 4.32
C LEU A 233 8.61 1.59 5.48
N VAL A 234 9.37 2.64 5.15
CA VAL A 234 9.96 3.55 6.13
C VAL A 234 8.90 4.49 6.71
N MET A 235 8.67 4.42 8.01
CA MET A 235 7.72 5.22 8.78
C MET A 235 8.43 6.37 9.50
N PRO A 236 8.01 7.63 9.31
CA PRO A 236 8.56 8.75 10.05
C PRO A 236 8.10 8.71 11.50
N VAL A 237 9.03 8.94 12.43
CA VAL A 237 8.77 9.07 13.87
C VAL A 237 9.17 10.48 14.31
N ARG A 238 8.28 11.14 15.06
CA ARG A 238 8.54 12.45 15.63
C ARG A 238 9.16 12.29 17.00
N VAL A 239 10.29 12.96 17.22
CA VAL A 239 10.92 13.08 18.53
C VAL A 239 10.63 14.50 19.03
N PRO A 240 9.91 14.68 20.16
CA PRO A 240 9.65 15.98 20.75
C PRO A 240 10.94 16.77 20.99
N GLY A 241 10.89 18.09 20.85
CA GLY A 241 12.06 18.96 21.03
C GLY A 241 13.10 18.91 19.90
N LYS A 242 13.01 17.93 18.99
CA LYS A 242 13.80 17.90 17.75
C LYS A 242 12.92 18.37 16.59
N GLY A 243 13.25 19.53 16.04
CA GLY A 243 12.57 20.07 14.86
C GLY A 243 12.69 19.08 13.70
N ALA A 244 11.60 18.87 12.96
CA ALA A 244 11.68 18.11 11.72
C ALA A 244 12.65 18.81 10.77
N HIS A 245 13.55 18.06 10.13
CA HIS A 245 14.41 18.61 9.09
C HIS A 245 13.54 19.27 8.01
N ALA A 246 13.84 20.52 7.66
CA ALA A 246 13.12 21.22 6.61
C ALA A 246 13.29 20.44 5.30
N PHE A 247 12.18 20.13 4.64
CA PHE A 247 12.23 19.41 3.37
C PHE A 247 13.01 20.25 2.35
N GLY A 248 14.02 19.63 1.73
CA GLY A 248 14.72 20.24 0.61
C GLY A 248 13.87 20.26 -0.66
N SER A 249 14.48 20.64 -1.77
CA SER A 249 13.82 20.70 -3.09
C SER A 249 13.84 19.37 -3.85
N GLU A 250 14.56 18.37 -3.35
CA GLU A 250 14.78 17.12 -4.06
C GLU A 250 13.68 16.10 -3.72
N TRP A 251 13.35 15.23 -4.68
CA TRP A 251 12.27 14.25 -4.48
C TRP A 251 12.61 13.26 -3.35
N GLN A 252 13.90 13.03 -3.09
CA GLN A 252 14.40 12.18 -2.00
C GLN A 252 14.02 12.70 -0.61
N ASP A 253 13.83 14.01 -0.46
CA ASP A 253 13.45 14.64 0.81
C ASP A 253 12.03 14.23 1.24
N PHE A 254 11.19 13.84 0.27
CA PHE A 254 9.83 13.37 0.49
C PHE A 254 9.75 11.88 0.84
N TRP A 255 10.83 11.31 1.41
CA TRP A 255 10.83 9.93 1.93
C TRP A 255 9.74 9.65 3.00
N PRO A 256 9.25 10.62 3.82
CA PRO A 256 8.16 10.35 4.76
C PRO A 256 6.81 10.13 4.07
N ASP A 257 6.68 10.60 2.82
CA ASP A 257 5.42 10.58 2.09
C ASP A 257 5.17 9.17 1.54
N HIS A 258 4.00 8.62 1.87
CA HIS A 258 3.51 7.39 1.28
C HIS A 258 2.28 7.66 0.43
N VAL A 259 2.25 7.12 -0.78
CA VAL A 259 1.05 7.17 -1.62
C VAL A 259 0.09 6.07 -1.15
N ARG A 260 -0.85 6.42 -0.27
CA ARG A 260 -1.66 5.45 0.51
C ARG A 260 -2.84 4.80 -0.21
N SER A 261 -3.25 5.28 -1.39
CA SER A 261 -4.22 4.61 -2.30
C SER A 261 -4.65 5.57 -3.42
N VAL A 262 -5.28 5.03 -4.47
CA VAL A 262 -5.98 5.83 -5.50
C VAL A 262 -7.07 6.73 -4.88
N ALA A 263 -7.71 6.30 -3.80
CA ALA A 263 -8.70 7.12 -3.09
C ALA A 263 -8.04 8.33 -2.39
N ALA A 264 -6.91 8.12 -1.72
CA ALA A 264 -6.11 9.19 -1.12
C ALA A 264 -5.51 10.16 -2.17
N LEU A 265 -5.12 9.63 -3.34
CA LEU A 265 -4.73 10.44 -4.50
C LEU A 265 -5.91 11.24 -5.08
N ARG A 266 -7.11 10.66 -5.14
CA ARG A 266 -8.32 11.36 -5.60
C ARG A 266 -8.76 12.46 -4.64
N SER A 267 -8.54 12.31 -3.34
CA SER A 267 -8.76 13.40 -2.37
C SER A 267 -7.77 14.56 -2.54
N ARG A 268 -6.54 14.32 -3.03
CA ARG A 268 -5.59 15.40 -3.40
C ARG A 268 -6.11 16.29 -4.55
N LEU A 269 -6.90 15.75 -5.47
CA LEU A 269 -7.36 16.48 -6.66
C LEU A 269 -8.52 17.45 -6.42
N ARG A 270 -9.13 17.43 -5.22
CA ARG A 270 -10.25 18.31 -4.87
C ARG A 270 -9.72 19.57 -4.20
N SER A 271 -9.67 20.68 -4.95
CA SER A 271 -9.40 22.01 -4.38
C SER A 271 -10.35 22.30 -3.22
N GLY A 272 -9.82 22.63 -2.04
CA GLY A 272 -10.62 23.05 -0.87
C GLY A 272 -10.96 21.96 0.14
N HIS A 273 -10.64 20.69 -0.10
CA HIS A 273 -10.65 19.70 0.97
C HIS A 273 -9.30 19.70 1.68
N ALA A 274 -9.25 20.33 2.85
CA ALA A 274 -8.26 19.96 3.86
C ALA A 274 -8.43 18.45 4.08
N SER A 275 -7.50 17.65 3.59
CA SER A 275 -7.46 16.26 3.99
C SER A 275 -7.31 16.26 5.52
N ASN A 276 -8.18 15.52 6.21
CA ASN A 276 -8.03 15.25 7.66
C ASN A 276 -6.66 14.65 8.01
N PHE A 277 -5.90 14.23 6.99
CA PHE A 277 -4.48 13.93 7.04
C PHE A 277 -3.68 15.18 6.65
N GLY A 278 -3.17 15.94 7.62
CA GLY A 278 -2.28 17.11 7.43
C GLY A 278 -0.93 16.80 6.74
N GLU A 279 -0.82 15.67 6.05
CA GLU A 279 0.35 15.15 5.35
C GLU A 279 0.22 15.28 3.82
N LEU A 280 -1.00 15.40 3.27
CA LEU A 280 -1.21 15.32 1.82
C LEU A 280 -1.02 16.64 1.04
N ALA A 281 -0.82 17.76 1.74
CA ALA A 281 -0.58 19.09 1.17
C ALA A 281 0.91 19.41 0.91
N ARG A 282 1.82 18.45 1.10
CA ARG A 282 3.27 18.73 1.25
C ARG A 282 4.15 18.45 0.03
N CYS A 283 3.69 17.71 -0.98
CA CYS A 283 4.40 17.77 -2.26
C CYS A 283 4.24 19.19 -2.79
N PRO A 284 5.30 19.86 -3.26
CA PRO A 284 5.16 21.08 -4.02
C PRO A 284 4.17 20.74 -5.14
N ASP A 285 3.00 21.37 -5.11
CA ASP A 285 2.16 21.39 -6.30
C ASP A 285 3.09 21.88 -7.39
N ALA A 286 3.43 21.01 -8.35
CA ALA A 286 4.15 21.45 -9.53
C ALA A 286 3.33 22.64 -10.02
N SER A 287 3.90 23.85 -9.94
CA SER A 287 3.14 25.08 -10.06
C SER A 287 2.19 24.89 -11.24
N ARG A 288 0.88 25.13 -11.06
CA ARG A 288 -0.09 25.01 -12.16
C ARG A 288 0.12 26.11 -13.22
N VAL A 289 1.36 26.54 -13.42
CA VAL A 289 1.83 27.28 -14.57
C VAL A 289 1.86 26.29 -15.71
N LEU A 290 0.77 26.31 -16.46
CA LEU A 290 0.72 25.74 -17.78
C LEU A 290 1.93 26.25 -18.56
N SER A 291 2.77 25.35 -19.08
CA SER A 291 3.90 25.80 -19.91
C SER A 291 3.37 26.61 -21.10
N ASP A 292 3.94 27.79 -21.31
CA ASP A 292 3.63 28.68 -22.43
C ASP A 292 4.47 28.37 -23.68
N ARG A 293 5.24 27.29 -23.65
CA ARG A 293 5.97 26.84 -24.84
C ARG A 293 4.98 26.52 -25.97
N PRO A 294 5.25 26.93 -27.23
CA PRO A 294 4.33 26.74 -28.36
C PRO A 294 3.85 25.29 -28.51
N ASP A 295 4.75 24.33 -28.33
CA ASP A 295 4.44 22.89 -28.40
C ASP A 295 3.49 22.42 -27.29
N ALA A 296 3.63 22.97 -26.08
CA ALA A 296 2.76 22.67 -24.96
C ALA A 296 1.35 23.23 -25.19
N VAL A 297 1.25 24.46 -25.74
CA VAL A 297 -0.02 25.08 -26.14
C VAL A 297 -0.70 24.26 -27.25
N ARG A 298 0.05 23.87 -28.29
CA ARG A 298 -0.45 23.03 -29.39
C ARG A 298 -0.97 21.68 -28.91
N LYS A 299 -0.20 20.99 -28.05
CA LYS A 299 -0.63 19.72 -27.44
C LYS A 299 -1.90 19.87 -26.59
N ARG A 300 -2.05 20.98 -25.85
CA ARG A 300 -3.28 21.26 -25.08
C ARG A 300 -4.49 21.46 -25.98
N ARG A 301 -4.37 22.26 -27.05
CA ARG A 301 -5.47 22.46 -28.02
C ARG A 301 -5.91 21.15 -28.66
N ASN A 302 -4.96 20.33 -29.11
CA ASN A 302 -5.27 19.04 -29.74
C ASN A 302 -5.88 18.03 -28.74
N SER A 303 -5.40 18.04 -27.50
CA SER A 303 -5.97 17.23 -26.42
C SER A 303 -7.39 17.65 -26.07
N ALA A 304 -7.66 18.95 -25.96
CA ALA A 304 -9.00 19.47 -25.68
C ALA A 304 -9.99 19.07 -26.78
N ALA A 305 -9.61 19.23 -28.05
CA ALA A 305 -10.43 18.79 -29.19
C ALA A 305 -10.70 17.27 -29.17
N ARG A 306 -9.72 16.46 -28.78
CA ARG A 306 -9.88 15.00 -28.64
C ARG A 306 -10.80 14.63 -27.48
N VAL A 307 -10.68 15.31 -26.33
CA VAL A 307 -11.52 15.08 -25.16
C VAL A 307 -12.98 15.42 -25.48
N GLU A 308 -13.22 16.54 -26.15
CA GLU A 308 -14.57 16.94 -26.54
C GLU A 308 -15.18 15.94 -27.51
N ARG A 309 -14.44 15.52 -28.54
CA ARG A 309 -14.90 14.46 -29.47
C ARG A 309 -15.26 13.16 -28.75
N ASN A 310 -14.42 12.71 -27.82
CA ASN A 310 -14.69 11.50 -27.03
C ASN A 310 -15.93 11.67 -26.13
N ARG A 311 -16.17 12.88 -25.60
CA ARG A 311 -17.35 13.20 -24.80
C ARG A 311 -18.61 13.16 -25.64
N SER A 312 -18.60 13.78 -26.82
CA SER A 312 -19.72 13.75 -27.77
C SER A 312 -20.04 12.32 -28.23
N GLN A 313 -19.03 11.51 -28.52
CA GLN A 313 -19.21 10.10 -28.88
C GLN A 313 -19.84 9.29 -27.74
N ARG A 314 -19.39 9.48 -26.49
CA ARG A 314 -19.99 8.81 -25.33
C ARG A 314 -21.45 9.20 -25.11
N LEU A 315 -21.78 10.49 -25.29
CA LEU A 315 -23.16 10.98 -25.22
C LEU A 315 -24.02 10.37 -26.32
N ALA A 316 -23.53 10.31 -27.57
CA ALA A 316 -24.25 9.70 -28.69
C ALA A 316 -24.54 8.21 -28.42
N LEU A 317 -23.55 7.45 -27.96
CA LEU A 317 -23.73 6.04 -27.61
C LEU A 317 -24.71 5.84 -26.44
N TYR A 318 -24.69 6.73 -25.45
CA TYR A 318 -25.65 6.71 -24.36
C TYR A 318 -27.09 6.96 -24.84
N HIS A 319 -27.30 7.94 -25.72
CA HIS A 319 -28.60 8.23 -26.30
C HIS A 319 -29.10 7.07 -27.18
N GLN A 320 -28.22 6.50 -28.01
CA GLN A 320 -28.56 5.36 -28.85
C GLN A 320 -29.01 4.16 -28.01
N LYS A 321 -28.25 3.83 -26.96
CA LYS A 321 -28.60 2.73 -26.06
C LYS A 321 -29.94 2.95 -25.36
N ARG A 322 -30.25 4.18 -24.94
CA ARG A 322 -31.56 4.52 -24.37
C ARG A 322 -32.71 4.36 -25.35
N ILE A 323 -32.49 4.69 -26.63
CA ILE A 323 -33.49 4.50 -27.68
C ILE A 323 -33.72 3.00 -27.92
N GLU A 324 -32.64 2.21 -28.00
CA GLU A 324 -32.71 0.75 -28.15
C GLU A 324 -33.44 0.11 -26.96
N GLU A 325 -33.09 0.47 -25.71
CA GLU A 325 -33.78 0.01 -24.50
C GLU A 325 -35.27 0.38 -24.50
N ALA A 326 -35.61 1.62 -24.87
CA ALA A 326 -37.00 2.08 -24.97
C ALA A 326 -37.80 1.42 -26.11
N SER A 327 -37.12 0.90 -27.13
CA SER A 327 -37.72 0.15 -28.23
C SER A 327 -37.90 -1.35 -27.91
N GLN A 328 -37.10 -1.89 -26.98
CA GLN A 328 -37.16 -3.28 -26.54
C GLN A 328 -38.12 -3.48 -25.36
N ASP A 329 -38.17 -2.52 -24.44
CA ASP A 329 -39.23 -2.46 -23.43
C ASP A 329 -40.54 -2.13 -24.15
N SER A 330 -41.57 -2.95 -23.98
CA SER A 330 -42.89 -2.85 -24.64
C SER A 330 -43.68 -1.55 -24.31
N ALA A 331 -43.02 -0.51 -23.81
CA ALA A 331 -43.55 0.81 -23.52
C ALA A 331 -44.22 1.44 -24.75
N TYR A 332 -43.70 1.22 -25.97
CA TYR A 332 -44.36 1.66 -27.20
C TYR A 332 -45.68 0.92 -27.44
N ALA A 333 -45.72 -0.40 -27.27
CA ALA A 333 -46.95 -1.19 -27.43
C ALA A 333 -48.01 -0.84 -26.36
N VAL A 334 -47.60 -0.53 -25.13
CA VAL A 334 -48.49 -0.09 -24.04
C VAL A 334 -49.04 1.32 -24.28
N LEU A 335 -48.23 2.23 -24.84
CA LEU A 335 -48.67 3.58 -25.23
C LEU A 335 -49.61 3.55 -26.43
N GLU A 336 -49.34 2.71 -27.42
CA GLU A 336 -50.18 2.53 -28.62
C GLU A 336 -51.53 1.89 -28.25
N ALA A 337 -51.51 0.85 -27.39
CA ALA A 337 -52.74 0.24 -26.87
C ALA A 337 -53.57 1.21 -26.01
N ARG A 338 -52.94 2.08 -25.22
CA ARG A 338 -53.65 3.12 -24.45
C ARG A 338 -54.22 4.23 -25.34
N LEU A 339 -53.51 4.64 -26.38
CA LEU A 339 -54.00 5.64 -27.34
C LEU A 339 -55.18 5.11 -28.16
N LEU A 340 -55.15 3.83 -28.55
CA LEU A 340 -56.29 3.17 -29.22
C LEU A 340 -57.50 3.06 -28.29
N SER A 341 -57.31 2.83 -26.99
CA SER A 341 -58.41 2.79 -26.00
C SER A 341 -59.03 4.16 -25.67
N LEU A 342 -58.42 5.26 -26.11
CA LEU A 342 -58.87 6.63 -25.86
C LEU A 342 -59.61 7.25 -27.06
N GLN A 343 -59.78 6.53 -28.17
CA GLN A 343 -60.63 6.98 -29.27
C GLN A 343 -62.09 6.58 -28.98
N PRO A 344 -63.03 7.54 -28.85
CA PRO A 344 -64.44 7.21 -28.71
C PRO A 344 -64.96 6.61 -30.03
N SER A 345 -65.74 5.54 -29.90
CA SER A 345 -66.40 4.79 -30.99
C SER A 345 -67.28 5.65 -31.88
#